data_AF-A0A257S4C2-F1
#
_entry.id   AF-A0A257S4C2-F1
#
_cell.length_a   1.000
_cell.length_b   1.000
_cell.length_c   1.000
_cell.angle_alpha   90.00
_cell.angle_beta   90.00
_cell.angle_gamma   90.00
#
_symmetry.space_group_name_H-M   'P 1'
#
loop_
_entity.id
_entity.type
_entity.pdbx_description
1 polymer ?
#
loop_
_entity_poly.entity_id
_entity_poly.type
_entity_poly.pdbx_seq_one_letter_code
_entity_poly.pdbx_strand_id
1 'polypeptide(L)'
;MGAVGAFVYLTWTSLRNRVAFQLRRSRNPRYALALIIGLAYFWFVFGRQSGRSRGQSPMDLGGAAHLVVVGALFAGAAAVWLFGGDRTALAFSPAEVMFLFPAPLSRRQLVGYKLVRAQLVVIFNALLWMLILGQHGSTLPLVLRAAGLWLLFSVAYLHRLGAALVRESWTQHGMPGARRHAASIVVFVAATAAVTFNLVASAGAWRAADGGRATVDVLASALARQPASLVLWPINAILAPASAASVAEWLHVLPGALLVLLVHVVWVMRTDTAFEEAALTATSERARRLQALRGRGAPGTATPSASVRPGAAATRIRGFPLAPTGRPAVAIVWKNVTCLRRTTQFRQFVSPVVLAAVVGTVAGPKLGGVAAGLALGALILAAALLLLGPMMLRGDLRQDLLHVAELKTLPFRGSTIVAAEVLSVSIPLAVVQALA
;
A
#
# COMPACT_ATOMS: atom_id res chain seq x y z
N MET A 1 -11.39 21.42 30.26
CA MET A 1 -11.57 20.47 29.14
C MET A 1 -10.34 19.57 29.07
N GLY A 2 -10.48 18.26 29.23
CA GLY A 2 -9.34 17.34 29.12
C GLY A 2 -8.76 17.29 27.70
N ALA A 3 -7.53 16.76 27.55
CA ALA A 3 -6.82 16.64 26.27
C ALA A 3 -7.67 15.99 25.16
N VAL A 4 -8.52 15.03 25.51
CA VAL A 4 -9.45 14.36 24.57
C VAL A 4 -10.44 15.35 23.96
N GLY A 5 -11.05 16.21 24.78
CA GLY A 5 -12.01 17.23 24.31
C GLY A 5 -11.35 18.24 23.37
N ALA A 6 -10.11 18.65 23.69
CA ALA A 6 -9.33 19.55 22.82
C ALA A 6 -9.01 18.90 21.46
N PHE A 7 -8.65 17.61 21.43
CA PHE A 7 -8.38 16.89 20.18
C PHE A 7 -9.64 16.67 19.34
N VAL A 8 -10.77 16.35 19.97
CA VAL A 8 -12.05 16.25 19.26
C VAL A 8 -12.43 17.59 18.65
N TYR A 9 -12.35 18.67 19.43
CA TYR A 9 -12.60 20.03 18.96
C TYR A 9 -11.70 20.41 17.78
N LEU A 10 -10.38 20.17 17.89
CA LEU A 10 -9.42 20.50 16.84
C LEU A 10 -9.65 19.68 15.56
N THR A 11 -9.96 18.39 15.71
CA THR A 11 -10.26 17.51 14.57
C THR A 11 -11.54 17.95 13.87
N TRP A 12 -12.61 18.20 14.63
CA TRP A 12 -13.90 18.64 14.12
C TRP A 12 -13.83 20.00 13.42
N THR A 13 -13.22 21.00 14.07
CA THR A 13 -13.07 22.35 13.50
C THR A 13 -12.19 22.34 12.26
N SER A 14 -11.10 21.56 12.25
CA SER A 14 -10.27 21.39 11.05
C SER A 14 -11.05 20.78 9.88
N LEU A 15 -11.87 19.75 10.15
CA LEU A 15 -12.72 19.12 9.14
C LEU A 15 -13.76 20.11 8.61
N ARG A 16 -14.48 20.78 9.51
CA ARG A 16 -15.48 21.81 9.16
C ARG A 16 -14.86 22.92 8.33
N ASN A 17 -13.71 23.46 8.73
CA ASN A 17 -13.03 24.52 8.00
C ASN A 17 -12.57 24.06 6.62
N ARG A 18 -12.08 22.82 6.50
CA ARG A 18 -11.69 22.27 5.20
C ARG A 18 -12.88 22.11 4.26
N VAL A 19 -14.01 21.58 4.76
CA VAL A 19 -15.25 21.45 3.97
C VAL A 19 -15.77 22.84 3.58
N ALA A 20 -15.85 23.78 4.52
CA ALA A 20 -16.27 25.14 4.25
C ALA A 20 -15.38 25.84 3.23
N PHE A 21 -14.06 25.64 3.29
CA PHE A 21 -13.13 26.19 2.31
C PHE A 21 -13.36 25.60 0.91
N GLN A 22 -13.58 24.29 0.79
CA GLN A 22 -13.86 23.65 -0.50
C GLN A 22 -15.21 24.10 -1.08
N LEU A 23 -16.24 24.26 -0.25
CA LEU A 23 -17.55 24.80 -0.65
C LEU A 23 -17.49 26.29 -1.04
N ARG A 24 -16.67 27.09 -0.36
CA ARG A 24 -16.43 28.48 -0.78
C ARG A 24 -15.71 28.52 -2.12
N ARG A 25 -14.82 27.57 -2.39
CA ARG A 25 -14.08 27.47 -3.65
C ARG A 25 -15.00 27.13 -4.82
N SER A 26 -16.08 26.38 -4.61
CA SER A 26 -17.09 26.14 -5.66
C SER A 26 -17.93 27.36 -6.01
N ARG A 27 -17.77 28.51 -5.35
CA ARG A 27 -18.31 29.79 -5.86
C ARG A 27 -17.61 30.26 -7.13
N ASN A 28 -16.40 29.78 -7.38
CA ASN A 28 -15.68 30.05 -8.63
C ASN A 28 -16.17 29.05 -9.70
N PRO A 29 -16.61 29.51 -10.89
CA PRO A 29 -17.27 28.65 -11.88
C PRO A 29 -16.40 27.47 -12.32
N ARG A 30 -15.09 27.69 -12.45
CA ARG A 30 -14.11 26.62 -12.75
C ARG A 30 -14.14 25.45 -11.76
N TYR A 31 -14.33 25.74 -10.47
CA TYR A 31 -14.34 24.72 -9.42
C TYR A 31 -15.74 24.10 -9.25
N ALA A 32 -16.80 24.88 -9.50
CA ALA A 32 -18.16 24.36 -9.57
C ALA A 32 -18.30 23.32 -10.67
N LEU A 33 -17.82 23.64 -11.88
CA LEU A 33 -17.87 22.73 -13.03
C LEU A 33 -17.08 21.44 -12.76
N ALA A 34 -15.86 21.55 -12.21
CA ALA A 34 -15.06 20.38 -11.84
C ALA A 34 -15.76 19.51 -10.78
N LEU A 35 -16.43 20.12 -9.79
CA LEU A 35 -17.20 19.39 -8.80
C LEU A 35 -18.39 18.65 -9.42
N ILE A 36 -19.14 19.31 -10.30
CA ILE A 36 -20.29 18.71 -11.01
C ILE A 36 -19.83 17.53 -11.87
N ILE A 37 -18.78 17.71 -12.68
CA ILE A 37 -18.21 16.65 -13.52
C ILE A 37 -17.75 15.47 -12.65
N GLY A 38 -17.07 15.75 -11.53
CA GLY A 38 -16.65 14.73 -10.57
C GLY A 38 -17.85 13.96 -10.01
N LEU A 39 -18.88 14.65 -9.50
CA LEU A 39 -20.08 14.02 -8.97
C LEU A 39 -20.84 13.22 -10.04
N ALA A 40 -20.94 13.74 -11.26
CA ALA A 40 -21.56 13.05 -12.39
C ALA A 40 -20.80 11.77 -12.76
N TYR A 41 -19.46 11.81 -12.77
CA TYR A 41 -18.61 10.65 -12.97
C TYR A 41 -18.82 9.61 -11.86
N PHE A 42 -18.81 10.04 -10.59
CA PHE A 42 -19.09 9.16 -9.45
C PHE A 42 -20.49 8.51 -9.56
N TRP A 43 -21.51 9.29 -9.90
CA TRP A 43 -22.87 8.76 -10.11
C TRP A 43 -22.94 7.77 -11.26
N PHE A 44 -22.29 8.06 -12.39
CA PHE A 44 -22.30 7.18 -13.55
C PHE A 44 -21.61 5.84 -13.28
N VAL A 45 -20.47 5.86 -12.58
CA VAL A 45 -19.70 4.64 -12.27
C VAL A 45 -20.37 3.82 -11.16
N PHE A 46 -20.75 4.44 -10.05
CA PHE A 46 -21.22 3.73 -8.85
C PHE A 46 -22.75 3.65 -8.74
N GLY A 47 -23.45 4.73 -9.12
CA GLY A 47 -24.91 4.81 -9.05
C GLY A 47 -25.61 3.84 -10.01
N ARG A 48 -25.07 3.65 -11.23
CA ARG A 48 -25.64 2.72 -12.22
C ARG A 48 -25.42 1.24 -11.90
N GLN A 49 -24.34 0.89 -11.20
CA GLN A 49 -24.07 -0.51 -10.80
C GLN A 49 -25.04 -1.01 -9.72
N SER A 50 -25.55 -0.11 -8.89
CA SER A 50 -26.51 -0.44 -7.81
C SER A 50 -27.88 -0.88 -8.35
N GLY A 51 -28.31 -0.39 -9.52
CA GLY A 51 -29.58 -0.78 -10.14
C GLY A 51 -29.56 -2.13 -10.89
N ARG A 52 -28.40 -2.54 -11.42
CA ARG A 52 -28.23 -3.78 -12.20
C ARG A 52 -27.99 -5.04 -11.35
N SER A 53 -27.65 -4.90 -10.07
CA SER A 53 -27.20 -6.01 -9.22
C SER A 53 -28.30 -6.68 -8.39
N ARG A 54 -29.58 -6.31 -8.60
CA ARG A 54 -30.73 -6.78 -7.80
C ARG A 54 -31.14 -8.25 -8.01
N GLY A 55 -30.44 -9.00 -8.84
CA GLY A 55 -30.74 -10.40 -9.17
C GLY A 55 -29.55 -11.35 -9.21
N GLN A 56 -28.37 -10.96 -8.68
CA GLN A 56 -27.20 -11.84 -8.61
C GLN A 56 -26.99 -12.35 -7.18
N SER A 57 -26.78 -13.66 -7.06
CA SER A 57 -26.46 -14.37 -5.82
C SER A 57 -25.38 -13.66 -4.99
N PRO A 58 -25.35 -13.89 -3.67
CA PRO A 58 -24.33 -13.33 -2.78
C PRO A 58 -22.93 -13.53 -3.36
N MET A 59 -22.03 -12.63 -3.00
CA MET A 59 -20.60 -12.72 -3.31
C MET A 59 -20.03 -13.97 -2.63
N ASP A 60 -20.32 -15.15 -3.18
CA ASP A 60 -19.65 -16.39 -2.84
C ASP A 60 -18.28 -16.28 -3.49
N LEU A 61 -17.35 -15.66 -2.75
CA LEU A 61 -15.94 -15.87 -2.97
C LEU A 61 -15.72 -17.35 -2.69
N GLY A 62 -16.00 -18.21 -3.69
CA GLY A 62 -15.74 -19.64 -3.57
C GLY A 62 -14.32 -19.83 -3.02
N GLY A 63 -14.09 -20.81 -2.16
CA GLY A 63 -12.92 -20.83 -1.26
C GLY A 63 -11.57 -20.44 -1.88
N ALA A 64 -11.37 -20.80 -3.14
CA ALA A 64 -10.28 -20.34 -4.01
C ALA A 64 -10.09 -18.80 -4.05
N ALA A 65 -11.13 -18.02 -4.36
CA ALA A 65 -11.07 -16.56 -4.49
C ALA A 65 -10.77 -15.87 -3.14
N HIS A 66 -11.38 -16.35 -2.06
CA HIS A 66 -11.10 -15.88 -0.70
C HIS A 66 -9.61 -16.05 -0.35
N LEU A 67 -9.05 -17.23 -0.65
CA LEU A 67 -7.64 -17.52 -0.36
C LEU A 67 -6.67 -16.72 -1.22
N VAL A 68 -7.04 -16.37 -2.46
CA VAL A 68 -6.26 -15.42 -3.29
C VAL A 68 -6.23 -14.03 -2.65
N VAL A 69 -7.36 -13.52 -2.14
CA VAL A 69 -7.40 -12.22 -1.44
C VAL A 69 -6.56 -12.27 -0.16
N VAL A 70 -6.66 -13.35 0.62
CA VAL A 70 -5.83 -13.57 1.82
C VAL A 70 -4.34 -13.59 1.46
N GLY A 71 -3.96 -14.31 0.41
CA GLY A 71 -2.59 -14.36 -0.09
C GLY A 71 -2.08 -13.00 -0.55
N ALA A 72 -2.91 -12.21 -1.25
CA ALA A 72 -2.57 -10.87 -1.68
C ALA A 72 -2.40 -9.89 -0.50
N LEU A 73 -3.27 -9.97 0.52
CA LEU A 73 -3.14 -9.18 1.74
C LEU A 73 -1.88 -9.57 2.53
N PHE A 74 -1.55 -10.86 2.58
CA PHE A 74 -0.32 -11.35 3.20
C PHE A 74 0.92 -10.83 2.46
N ALA A 75 0.96 -10.96 1.13
CA ALA A 75 2.04 -10.44 0.31
C ALA A 75 2.19 -8.91 0.45
N GLY A 76 1.07 -8.19 0.50
CA GLY A 76 1.05 -6.76 0.77
C GLY A 76 1.63 -6.39 2.15
N ALA A 77 1.27 -7.14 3.20
CA ALA A 77 1.83 -6.97 4.53
C ALA A 77 3.34 -7.27 4.56
N ALA A 78 3.77 -8.39 3.96
CA ALA A 78 5.18 -8.77 3.88
C ALA A 78 6.03 -7.78 3.07
N ALA A 79 5.49 -7.23 1.99
CA ALA A 79 6.16 -6.20 1.20
C ALA A 79 6.48 -4.95 2.03
N VAL A 80 5.64 -4.59 3.00
CA VAL A 80 5.90 -3.45 3.88
C VAL A 80 7.10 -3.70 4.78
N TRP A 81 7.29 -4.93 5.25
CA TRP A 81 8.47 -5.31 6.03
C TRP A 81 9.74 -5.32 5.18
N LEU A 82 9.70 -5.92 4.00
CA LEU A 82 10.85 -6.06 3.11
C LEU A 82 11.29 -4.72 2.51
N PHE A 83 10.34 -3.94 2.00
CA PHE A 83 10.62 -2.73 1.24
C PHE A 83 10.32 -1.43 2.00
N GLY A 84 9.58 -1.49 3.11
CA GLY A 84 9.26 -0.35 3.98
C GLY A 84 7.82 0.15 3.89
N GLY A 85 7.37 0.81 4.96
CA GLY A 85 6.10 1.53 5.00
C GLY A 85 6.21 3.01 4.64
N ASP A 86 5.08 3.71 4.61
CA ASP A 86 5.03 5.15 4.40
C ASP A 86 5.19 5.87 5.75
N ARG A 87 6.32 6.54 5.93
CA ARG A 87 6.69 7.25 7.16
C ARG A 87 5.84 8.49 7.42
N THR A 88 5.16 9.00 6.39
CA THR A 88 4.40 10.25 6.47
C THR A 88 3.10 10.14 7.28
N ALA A 89 2.70 8.92 7.65
CA ALA A 89 1.52 8.66 8.47
C ALA A 89 1.57 9.35 9.85
N LEU A 90 2.77 9.59 10.39
CA LEU A 90 2.99 10.29 11.66
C LEU A 90 3.39 11.75 11.53
N ALA A 91 3.49 12.28 10.30
CA ALA A 91 3.94 13.64 10.10
C ALA A 91 2.96 14.65 10.72
N PHE A 92 3.48 15.54 11.56
CA PHE A 92 2.76 16.69 12.04
C PHE A 92 2.84 17.81 11.00
N SER A 93 1.78 18.60 10.87
CA SER A 93 1.86 19.85 10.12
C SER A 93 2.66 20.87 10.92
N PRO A 94 3.26 21.89 10.28
CA PRO A 94 4.01 22.94 10.99
C PRO A 94 3.19 23.57 12.13
N ALA A 95 1.91 23.86 11.89
CA ALA A 95 1.02 24.39 12.90
C ALA A 95 0.82 23.40 14.08
N GLU A 96 0.64 22.12 13.79
CA GLU A 96 0.49 21.12 14.86
C GLU A 96 1.77 20.98 15.70
N VAL A 97 2.97 21.12 15.10
CA VAL A 97 4.22 21.12 15.87
C VAL A 97 4.26 22.34 16.79
N MET A 98 4.02 23.54 16.24
CA MET A 98 4.08 24.79 17.02
C MET A 98 3.07 24.85 18.17
N PHE A 99 1.90 24.21 18.04
CA PHE A 99 0.85 24.27 19.06
C PHE A 99 0.77 23.03 19.96
N LEU A 100 1.07 21.82 19.46
CA LEU A 100 0.89 20.59 20.24
C LEU A 100 2.15 20.13 21.00
N PHE A 101 3.34 20.45 20.50
CA PHE A 101 4.60 20.03 21.13
C PHE A 101 4.97 20.86 22.38
N PRO A 102 4.72 22.19 22.44
CA PRO A 102 4.93 22.94 23.67
C PRO A 102 3.80 22.79 24.69
N ALA A 103 2.67 22.18 24.31
CA ALA A 103 1.57 21.91 25.23
C ALA A 103 1.95 20.75 26.19
N PRO A 104 1.41 20.72 27.43
CA PRO A 104 1.65 19.66 28.41
C PRO A 104 0.89 18.37 28.04
N LEU A 105 1.21 17.80 26.87
CA LEU A 105 0.62 16.60 26.31
C LEU A 105 1.62 15.46 26.39
N SER A 106 1.17 14.31 26.87
CA SER A 106 1.97 13.09 26.82
C SER A 106 2.14 12.61 25.37
N ARG A 107 3.23 11.89 25.11
CA ARG A 107 3.51 11.29 23.79
C ARG A 107 2.36 10.40 23.31
N ARG A 108 1.81 9.57 24.20
CA ARG A 108 0.65 8.70 23.92
C ARG A 108 -0.58 9.49 23.48
N GLN A 109 -0.80 10.68 24.03
CA GLN A 109 -1.88 11.56 23.61
C GLN A 109 -1.66 12.11 22.19
N LEU A 110 -0.43 12.48 21.82
CA LEU A 110 -0.10 12.94 20.46
C LEU A 110 -0.24 11.80 19.43
N VAL A 111 0.20 10.60 19.78
CA VAL A 111 0.04 9.37 18.97
C VAL A 111 -1.45 9.08 18.78
N GLY A 112 -2.20 9.03 19.87
CA GLY A 112 -3.65 8.77 19.86
C GLY A 112 -4.41 9.79 19.00
N TYR A 113 -4.09 11.08 19.13
CA TYR A 113 -4.63 12.13 18.27
C TYR A 113 -4.36 11.85 16.79
N LYS A 114 -3.13 11.48 16.43
CA LYS A 114 -2.78 11.17 15.03
C LYS A 114 -3.49 9.93 14.51
N LEU A 115 -3.57 8.87 15.31
CA LEU A 115 -4.27 7.65 14.95
C LEU A 115 -5.77 7.91 14.71
N VAL A 116 -6.43 8.66 15.59
CA VAL A 116 -7.84 9.05 15.45
C VAL A 116 -8.03 9.91 14.19
N ARG A 117 -7.15 10.89 13.96
CA ARG A 117 -7.24 11.74 12.77
C ARG A 117 -7.05 10.96 11.47
N ALA A 118 -6.18 9.94 11.48
CA ALA A 118 -6.00 9.05 10.34
C ALA A 118 -7.27 8.25 10.00
N GLN A 119 -8.09 7.93 11.01
CA GLN A 119 -9.36 7.22 10.79
C GLN A 119 -10.30 7.97 9.85
N LEU A 120 -10.27 9.31 9.79
CA LEU A 120 -11.10 10.06 8.83
C LEU A 120 -10.78 9.69 7.37
N VAL A 121 -9.52 9.49 7.05
CA VAL A 121 -9.07 9.07 5.71
C VAL A 121 -9.41 7.59 5.48
N VAL A 122 -9.25 6.76 6.51
CA VAL A 122 -9.59 5.32 6.45
C VAL A 122 -11.09 5.12 6.23
N ILE A 123 -11.95 5.84 6.96
CA ILE A 123 -13.41 5.82 6.80
C ILE A 123 -13.79 6.27 5.39
N PHE A 124 -13.20 7.37 4.90
CA PHE A 124 -13.46 7.81 3.53
C PHE A 124 -13.10 6.72 2.50
N ASN A 125 -11.95 6.07 2.65
CA ASN A 125 -11.57 4.94 1.80
C ASN A 125 -12.51 3.74 1.95
N ALA A 126 -12.94 3.41 3.17
CA ALA A 126 -13.89 2.33 3.43
C ALA A 126 -15.23 2.58 2.74
N LEU A 127 -15.74 3.81 2.81
CA LEU A 127 -16.96 4.22 2.12
C LEU A 127 -16.80 4.18 0.60
N LEU A 128 -15.67 4.65 0.08
CA LEU A 128 -15.36 4.58 -1.35
C LEU A 128 -15.33 3.13 -1.85
N TRP A 129 -14.62 2.25 -1.14
CA TRP A 129 -14.52 0.83 -1.48
C TRP A 129 -15.84 0.10 -1.31
N MET A 130 -16.65 0.47 -0.32
CA MET A 130 -18.01 -0.05 -0.16
C MET A 130 -18.86 0.25 -1.41
N LEU A 131 -18.74 1.45 -1.99
CA LEU A 131 -19.42 1.81 -3.23
C LEU A 131 -18.87 1.05 -4.45
N ILE A 132 -17.55 0.85 -4.52
CA ILE A 132 -16.88 0.10 -5.61
C ILE A 132 -17.29 -1.38 -5.60
N LEU A 133 -17.32 -1.99 -4.41
CA LEU A 133 -17.58 -3.41 -4.26
C LEU A 133 -19.07 -3.77 -4.46
N GLY A 134 -19.98 -2.80 -4.32
CA GLY A 134 -21.41 -2.97 -4.58
C GLY A 134 -22.16 -3.83 -3.56
N GLN A 135 -23.49 -3.91 -3.69
CA GLN A 135 -24.39 -4.72 -2.85
C GLN A 135 -24.70 -6.04 -3.56
N HIS A 136 -24.02 -7.13 -3.21
CA HIS A 136 -24.19 -8.43 -3.87
C HIS A 136 -24.82 -9.43 -2.91
N GLY A 137 -26.12 -9.71 -3.09
CA GLY A 137 -26.89 -10.77 -2.42
C GLY A 137 -26.81 -10.85 -0.88
N SER A 138 -26.24 -9.85 -0.23
CA SER A 138 -26.07 -9.79 1.23
C SER A 138 -27.25 -9.03 1.82
N THR A 139 -27.85 -9.58 2.87
CA THR A 139 -28.87 -8.88 3.68
C THR A 139 -28.25 -7.92 4.69
N LEU A 140 -26.91 -7.86 4.75
CA LEU A 140 -26.17 -7.03 5.69
C LEU A 140 -26.38 -5.53 5.38
N PRO A 141 -26.81 -4.73 6.38
CA PRO A 141 -26.96 -3.28 6.23
C PRO A 141 -25.67 -2.60 5.76
N LEU A 142 -25.83 -1.53 4.97
CA LEU A 142 -24.73 -0.77 4.39
C LEU A 142 -23.72 -0.27 5.44
N VAL A 143 -24.22 0.12 6.60
CA VAL A 143 -23.40 0.63 7.72
C VAL A 143 -22.48 -0.47 8.26
N LEU A 144 -22.96 -1.71 8.40
CA LEU A 144 -22.14 -2.82 8.90
C LEU A 144 -21.09 -3.27 7.88
N ARG A 145 -21.41 -3.19 6.59
CA ARG A 145 -20.43 -3.43 5.51
C ARG A 145 -19.32 -2.37 5.51
N ALA A 146 -19.72 -1.10 5.64
CA ALA A 146 -18.76 -0.01 5.81
C ALA A 146 -17.90 -0.19 7.06
N ALA A 147 -18.48 -0.66 8.17
CA ALA A 147 -17.75 -0.97 9.39
C ALA A 147 -16.75 -2.13 9.20
N GLY A 148 -17.12 -3.19 8.48
CA GLY A 148 -16.22 -4.30 8.16
C GLY A 148 -15.01 -3.86 7.32
N LEU A 149 -15.25 -3.08 6.26
CA LEU A 149 -14.16 -2.50 5.45
C LEU A 149 -13.32 -1.49 6.22
N TRP A 150 -13.94 -0.72 7.12
CA TRP A 150 -13.22 0.18 8.02
C TRP A 150 -12.30 -0.59 8.97
N LEU A 151 -12.72 -1.72 9.53
CA LEU A 151 -11.87 -2.59 10.35
C LEU A 151 -10.67 -3.11 9.55
N LEU A 152 -10.92 -3.65 8.36
CA LEU A 152 -9.89 -4.16 7.45
C LEU A 152 -8.83 -3.09 7.14
N PHE A 153 -9.26 -1.90 6.72
CA PHE A 153 -8.34 -0.82 6.38
C PHE A 153 -7.66 -0.19 7.60
N SER A 154 -8.32 -0.19 8.77
CA SER A 154 -7.70 0.26 10.02
C SER A 154 -6.54 -0.64 10.43
N VAL A 155 -6.73 -1.96 10.35
CA VAL A 155 -5.66 -2.93 10.62
C VAL A 155 -4.55 -2.81 9.60
N ALA A 156 -4.86 -2.72 8.31
CA ALA A 156 -3.86 -2.53 7.27
C ALA A 156 -3.04 -1.23 7.47
N TYR A 157 -3.70 -0.14 7.88
CA TYR A 157 -3.04 1.12 8.20
C TYR A 157 -2.12 0.99 9.41
N LEU A 158 -2.59 0.41 10.51
CA LEU A 158 -1.79 0.20 11.72
C LEU A 158 -0.62 -0.76 11.47
N HIS A 159 -0.82 -1.80 10.67
CA HIS A 159 0.24 -2.72 10.29
C HIS A 159 1.36 -2.00 9.53
N ARG A 160 0.99 -1.17 8.56
CA ARG A 160 1.94 -0.37 7.79
C ARG A 160 2.72 0.60 8.66
N LEU A 161 2.04 1.20 9.63
CA LEU A 161 2.63 2.13 10.57
C LEU A 161 3.60 1.43 11.54
N GLY A 162 3.16 0.35 12.18
CA GLY A 162 3.98 -0.41 13.12
C GLY A 162 5.23 -1.00 12.47
N ALA A 163 5.09 -1.59 11.28
CA ALA A 163 6.22 -2.13 10.53
C ALA A 163 7.22 -1.04 10.13
N ALA A 164 6.74 0.16 9.76
CA ALA A 164 7.60 1.30 9.48
C ALA A 164 8.38 1.76 10.73
N LEU A 165 7.73 1.79 11.90
CA LEU A 165 8.37 2.16 13.17
C LEU A 165 9.45 1.16 13.61
N VAL A 166 9.15 -0.14 13.53
CA VAL A 166 10.13 -1.20 13.85
C VAL A 166 11.35 -1.11 12.94
N ARG A 167 11.11 -0.94 11.63
CA ARG A 167 12.19 -0.82 10.64
C ARG A 167 13.02 0.44 10.89
N GLU A 168 12.39 1.56 11.22
CA GLU A 168 13.10 2.80 11.56
C GLU A 168 14.01 2.61 12.77
N SER A 169 13.49 1.99 13.83
CA SER A 169 14.25 1.69 15.05
C SER A 169 15.50 0.87 14.76
N TRP A 170 15.38 -0.21 13.96
CA TRP A 170 16.55 -1.00 13.54
C TRP A 170 17.50 -0.17 12.68
N THR A 171 17.02 0.58 11.69
CA THR A 171 17.91 1.35 10.80
C THR A 171 18.70 2.46 11.52
N GLN A 172 18.12 3.07 12.56
CA GLN A 172 18.74 4.15 13.32
C GLN A 172 19.63 3.63 14.46
N HIS A 173 19.18 2.59 15.16
CA HIS A 173 19.81 2.12 16.40
C HIS A 173 20.52 0.77 16.27
N GLY A 174 20.53 0.16 15.08
CA GLY A 174 21.20 -1.12 14.83
C GLY A 174 20.61 -2.28 15.64
N MET A 175 21.49 -3.12 16.19
CA MET A 175 21.13 -4.31 16.96
C MET A 175 20.30 -4.01 18.23
N PRO A 176 20.61 -2.97 19.03
CA PRO A 176 19.74 -2.52 20.11
C PRO A 176 18.29 -2.22 19.68
N GLY A 177 18.11 -1.58 18.51
CA GLY A 177 16.78 -1.33 17.94
C GLY A 177 16.05 -2.61 17.55
N ALA A 178 16.77 -3.55 16.92
CA ALA A 178 16.22 -4.86 16.57
C ALA A 178 15.80 -5.67 17.81
N ARG A 179 16.59 -5.65 18.90
CA ARG A 179 16.26 -6.36 20.16
C ARG A 179 15.00 -5.83 20.81
N ARG A 180 14.78 -4.50 20.80
CA ARG A 180 13.56 -3.87 21.35
C ARG A 180 12.28 -4.32 20.62
N HIS A 181 12.40 -4.71 19.36
CA HIS A 181 11.29 -5.15 18.52
C HIS A 181 11.41 -6.61 18.09
N ALA A 182 12.19 -7.42 18.83
CA ALA A 182 12.46 -8.81 18.50
C ALA A 182 11.17 -9.62 18.35
N ALA A 183 10.19 -9.41 19.24
CA ALA A 183 8.90 -10.08 19.15
C ALA A 183 8.20 -9.84 17.79
N SER A 184 8.14 -8.59 17.33
CA SER A 184 7.52 -8.27 16.03
C SER A 184 8.28 -8.87 14.85
N ILE A 185 9.62 -8.85 14.91
CA ILE A 185 10.48 -9.43 13.88
C ILE A 185 10.32 -10.95 13.83
N VAL A 186 10.34 -11.62 14.98
CA VAL A 186 10.16 -13.08 15.09
C VAL A 186 8.79 -13.48 14.57
N VAL A 187 7.72 -12.77 14.95
CA VAL A 187 6.36 -13.03 14.43
C VAL A 187 6.33 -12.90 12.91
N PHE A 188 6.93 -11.85 12.34
CA PHE A 188 6.98 -11.66 10.89
C PHE A 188 7.79 -12.76 10.17
N VAL A 189 8.95 -13.13 10.72
CA VAL A 189 9.81 -14.17 10.13
C VAL A 189 9.14 -15.54 10.21
N ALA A 190 8.58 -15.89 11.37
CA ALA A 190 7.83 -17.13 11.55
C ALA A 190 6.61 -17.21 10.63
N ALA A 191 5.89 -16.09 10.50
CA ALA A 191 4.75 -15.98 9.59
C ALA A 191 5.15 -16.26 8.12
N THR A 192 6.20 -15.59 7.68
CA THR A 192 6.75 -15.77 6.32
C THR A 192 7.24 -17.19 6.10
N ALA A 193 7.99 -17.75 7.04
CA ALA A 193 8.50 -19.11 6.98
C ALA A 193 7.36 -20.16 6.91
N ALA A 194 6.30 -19.99 7.69
CA ALA A 194 5.16 -20.90 7.69
C ALA A 194 4.43 -20.94 6.33
N VAL A 195 4.20 -19.76 5.73
CA VAL A 195 3.58 -19.68 4.39
C VAL A 195 4.51 -20.25 3.33
N THR A 196 5.79 -19.88 3.33
CA THR A 196 6.78 -20.40 2.37
C THR A 196 6.94 -21.92 2.50
N PHE A 197 6.95 -22.45 3.71
CA PHE A 197 7.04 -23.89 3.96
C PHE A 197 5.89 -24.65 3.28
N ASN A 198 4.64 -24.21 3.47
CA ASN A 198 3.50 -24.86 2.83
C ASN A 198 3.51 -24.75 1.31
N LEU A 199 3.94 -23.61 0.77
CA LEU A 199 4.05 -23.41 -0.68
C LEU A 199 5.11 -24.35 -1.28
N VAL A 200 6.28 -24.47 -0.63
CA VAL A 200 7.37 -25.36 -1.06
C VAL A 200 6.99 -26.83 -0.90
N ALA A 201 6.33 -27.19 0.21
CA ALA A 201 5.82 -28.55 0.42
C ALA A 201 4.75 -28.95 -0.61
N SER A 202 4.13 -27.98 -1.30
CA SER A 202 3.17 -28.22 -2.38
C SER A 202 3.82 -28.27 -3.77
N ALA A 203 5.16 -28.24 -3.88
CA ALA A 203 5.90 -28.20 -5.16
C ALA A 203 5.54 -29.32 -6.13
N GLY A 204 5.19 -30.52 -5.63
CA GLY A 204 4.70 -31.61 -6.49
C GLY A 204 3.36 -31.28 -7.14
N ALA A 205 2.41 -30.78 -6.35
CA ALA A 205 1.08 -30.38 -6.82
C ALA A 205 1.14 -29.21 -7.81
N TRP A 206 2.06 -28.26 -7.60
CA TRP A 206 2.28 -27.16 -8.55
C TRP A 206 2.75 -27.65 -9.93
N ARG A 207 3.58 -28.69 -9.99
CA ARG A 207 4.07 -29.26 -11.26
C ARG A 207 3.02 -30.09 -11.99
N ALA A 208 2.07 -30.66 -11.24
CA ALA A 208 0.98 -31.45 -11.78
C ALA A 208 -0.29 -30.61 -12.08
N ALA A 209 -0.27 -29.32 -11.77
CA ALA A 209 -1.40 -28.43 -12.00
C ALA A 209 -1.50 -28.04 -13.48
N ASP A 210 -2.51 -28.59 -14.15
CA ASP A 210 -2.80 -28.27 -15.54
C ASP A 210 -3.86 -27.16 -15.65
N GLY A 211 -3.40 -25.94 -15.92
CA GLY A 211 -4.23 -24.77 -16.14
C GLY A 211 -4.52 -23.92 -14.89
N GLY A 212 -5.02 -22.70 -15.12
CA GLY A 212 -5.11 -21.67 -14.07
C GLY A 212 -6.02 -22.04 -12.88
N ARG A 213 -7.08 -22.82 -13.10
CA ARG A 213 -7.96 -23.26 -12.01
C ARG A 213 -7.27 -24.26 -11.08
N ALA A 214 -6.59 -25.26 -11.64
CA ALA A 214 -5.82 -26.23 -10.87
C ALA A 214 -4.71 -25.53 -10.06
N THR A 215 -4.03 -24.55 -10.66
CA THR A 215 -3.02 -23.72 -9.98
C THR A 215 -3.61 -22.97 -8.77
N VAL A 216 -4.80 -22.38 -8.92
CA VAL A 216 -5.49 -21.70 -7.81
C VAL A 216 -5.94 -22.69 -6.73
N ASP A 217 -6.40 -23.88 -7.09
CA ASP A 217 -6.81 -24.91 -6.14
C ASP A 217 -5.61 -25.46 -5.35
N VAL A 218 -4.44 -25.60 -5.99
CA VAL A 218 -3.17 -25.92 -5.32
C VAL A 218 -2.75 -24.81 -4.37
N LEU A 219 -2.87 -23.54 -4.77
CA LEU A 219 -2.60 -22.40 -3.89
C LEU A 219 -3.51 -22.43 -2.66
N ALA A 220 -4.81 -22.59 -2.90
CA ALA A 220 -5.84 -22.61 -1.88
C ALA A 220 -5.57 -23.73 -0.85
N SER A 221 -5.35 -24.94 -1.31
CA SER A 221 -5.05 -26.09 -0.45
C SER A 221 -3.72 -25.95 0.30
N ALA A 222 -2.71 -25.30 -0.28
CA ALA A 222 -1.46 -25.00 0.41
C ALA A 222 -1.66 -24.01 1.58
N LEU A 223 -2.42 -22.95 1.37
CA LEU A 223 -2.68 -21.92 2.38
C LEU A 223 -3.66 -22.38 3.47
N ALA A 224 -4.54 -23.34 3.17
CA ALA A 224 -5.49 -23.91 4.13
C ALA A 224 -4.83 -24.86 5.15
N ARG A 225 -3.67 -25.45 4.84
CA ARG A 225 -2.96 -26.37 5.74
C ARG A 225 -2.17 -25.63 6.82
N GLN A 226 -1.93 -26.29 7.94
CA GLN A 226 -0.98 -25.80 8.95
C GLN A 226 0.47 -26.02 8.47
N PRO A 227 1.42 -25.16 8.86
CA PRO A 227 1.29 -24.00 9.75
C PRO A 227 0.77 -22.70 9.10
N ALA A 228 0.62 -22.63 7.76
CA ALA A 228 0.21 -21.39 7.09
C ALA A 228 -1.16 -20.86 7.56
N SER A 229 -2.16 -21.73 7.73
CA SER A 229 -3.49 -21.31 8.14
C SER A 229 -3.54 -20.66 9.53
N LEU A 230 -2.67 -21.06 10.46
CA LEU A 230 -2.54 -20.43 11.79
C LEU A 230 -2.03 -18.99 11.67
N VAL A 231 -1.01 -18.78 10.83
CA VAL A 231 -0.41 -17.46 10.61
C VAL A 231 -1.33 -16.55 9.81
N LEU A 232 -2.13 -17.10 8.91
CA LEU A 232 -3.09 -16.36 8.10
C LEU A 232 -4.41 -16.09 8.83
N TRP A 233 -4.63 -16.67 10.01
CA TRP A 233 -5.83 -16.46 10.82
C TRP A 233 -6.14 -14.97 11.06
N PRO A 234 -5.18 -14.09 11.44
CA PRO A 234 -5.46 -12.66 11.63
C PRO A 234 -5.97 -11.97 10.36
N ILE A 235 -5.49 -12.38 9.18
CA ILE A 235 -5.94 -11.83 7.89
C ILE A 235 -7.36 -12.29 7.58
N ASN A 236 -7.66 -13.57 7.83
CA ASN A 236 -9.02 -14.09 7.70
C ASN A 236 -9.98 -13.38 8.66
N ALA A 237 -9.58 -13.19 9.93
CA ALA A 237 -10.40 -12.55 10.95
C ALA A 237 -10.78 -11.10 10.58
N ILE A 238 -9.89 -10.33 9.95
CA ILE A 238 -10.19 -8.95 9.53
C ILE A 238 -10.95 -8.88 8.20
N LEU A 239 -10.86 -9.91 7.37
CA LEU A 239 -11.60 -9.99 6.11
C LEU A 239 -13.04 -10.43 6.33
N ALA A 240 -13.29 -11.31 7.31
CA ALA A 240 -14.59 -11.92 7.57
C ALA A 240 -15.75 -10.92 7.78
N PRO A 241 -15.62 -9.81 8.55
CA PRO A 241 -16.70 -8.83 8.68
C PRO A 241 -17.02 -8.10 7.37
N ALA A 242 -16.07 -8.00 6.44
CA ALA A 242 -16.30 -7.38 5.14
C ALA A 242 -16.98 -8.34 4.15
N SER A 243 -16.86 -9.65 4.37
CA SER A 243 -17.46 -10.71 3.55
C SER A 243 -18.75 -11.32 4.13
N ALA A 244 -19.14 -10.97 5.36
CA ALA A 244 -20.32 -11.54 6.02
C ALA A 244 -21.62 -11.30 5.22
N ALA A 245 -22.45 -12.34 5.12
CA ALA A 245 -23.70 -12.30 4.36
C ALA A 245 -24.90 -11.83 5.18
N SER A 246 -24.83 -11.95 6.52
CA SER A 246 -25.91 -11.62 7.45
C SER A 246 -25.40 -10.91 8.71
N VAL A 247 -26.31 -10.25 9.44
CA VAL A 247 -26.00 -9.58 10.72
C VAL A 247 -25.51 -10.58 11.77
N ALA A 248 -26.13 -11.77 11.83
CA ALA A 248 -25.75 -12.81 12.78
C ALA A 248 -24.32 -13.32 12.54
N GLU A 249 -23.98 -13.61 11.28
CA GLU A 249 -22.62 -13.98 10.90
C GLU A 249 -21.63 -12.86 11.19
N TRP A 250 -21.99 -11.61 10.87
CA TRP A 250 -21.16 -10.43 11.12
C TRP A 250 -20.83 -10.28 12.63
N LEU A 251 -21.83 -10.45 13.50
CA LEU A 251 -21.63 -10.42 14.95
C LEU A 251 -20.77 -11.58 15.45
N HIS A 252 -20.85 -12.75 14.82
CA HIS A 252 -20.05 -13.92 15.19
C HIS A 252 -18.56 -13.73 14.85
N VAL A 253 -18.24 -13.13 13.71
CA VAL A 253 -16.85 -12.93 13.25
C VAL A 253 -16.21 -11.64 13.81
N LEU A 254 -17.03 -10.69 14.26
CA LEU A 254 -16.59 -9.40 14.79
C LEU A 254 -15.53 -9.50 15.92
N PRO A 255 -15.66 -10.39 16.94
CA PRO A 255 -14.71 -10.47 18.04
C PRO A 255 -13.29 -10.77 17.55
N GLY A 256 -13.13 -11.65 16.54
CA GLY A 256 -11.83 -11.95 15.95
C GLY A 256 -11.19 -10.73 15.29
N ALA A 257 -11.97 -9.97 14.51
CA ALA A 257 -11.51 -8.73 13.88
C ALA A 257 -11.11 -7.66 14.91
N LEU A 258 -11.92 -7.49 15.95
CA LEU A 258 -11.65 -6.54 17.04
C LEU A 258 -10.40 -6.94 17.84
N LEU A 259 -10.17 -8.23 18.07
CA LEU A 259 -8.95 -8.72 18.71
C LEU A 259 -7.72 -8.36 17.89
N VAL A 260 -7.75 -8.61 16.57
CA VAL A 260 -6.64 -8.25 15.68
C VAL A 260 -6.39 -6.74 15.68
N LEU A 261 -7.46 -5.93 15.61
CA LEU A 261 -7.36 -4.47 15.70
C LEU A 261 -6.72 -4.03 17.03
N LEU A 262 -7.19 -4.58 18.16
CA LEU A 262 -6.68 -4.26 19.49
C LEU A 262 -5.20 -4.61 19.61
N VAL A 263 -4.79 -5.79 19.15
CA VAL A 263 -3.38 -6.20 19.14
C VAL A 263 -2.53 -5.22 18.34
N HIS A 264 -3.01 -4.77 17.17
CA HIS A 264 -2.29 -3.78 16.36
C HIS A 264 -2.22 -2.41 17.02
N VAL A 265 -3.30 -1.95 17.67
CA VAL A 265 -3.30 -0.69 18.44
C VAL A 265 -2.30 -0.77 19.59
N VAL A 266 -2.34 -1.84 20.39
CA VAL A 266 -1.41 -2.04 21.51
C VAL A 266 0.03 -2.13 21.00
N TRP A 267 0.28 -2.82 19.89
CA TRP A 267 1.60 -2.90 19.27
C TRP A 267 2.15 -1.53 18.87
N VAL A 268 1.35 -0.72 18.15
CA VAL A 268 1.75 0.63 17.73
C VAL A 268 1.98 1.54 18.95
N MET A 269 1.07 1.51 19.93
CA MET A 269 1.18 2.31 21.16
C MET A 269 2.32 1.87 22.09
N ARG A 270 2.82 0.63 21.99
CA ARG A 270 4.02 0.18 22.73
C ARG A 270 5.33 0.57 22.06
N THR A 271 5.30 1.00 20.80
CA THR A 271 6.49 1.33 20.00
C THR A 271 6.96 2.80 20.23
N ASP A 272 6.64 3.36 21.40
CA ASP A 272 6.69 4.79 21.77
C ASP A 272 8.06 5.50 21.58
N THR A 273 9.21 4.81 21.75
CA THR A 273 10.54 5.47 21.68
C THR A 273 10.97 5.86 20.26
N ALA A 274 10.52 5.11 19.25
CA ALA A 274 10.84 5.42 17.85
C ALA A 274 9.94 6.53 17.27
N PHE A 275 8.86 6.87 17.98
CA PHE A 275 7.80 7.75 17.46
C PHE A 275 8.22 9.21 17.34
N GLU A 276 8.91 9.78 18.34
CA GLU A 276 9.24 11.21 18.35
C GLU A 276 10.25 11.56 17.25
N GLU A 277 11.33 10.78 17.14
CA GLU A 277 12.31 10.91 16.07
C GLU A 277 11.70 10.63 14.69
N ALA A 278 10.81 9.62 14.59
CA ALA A 278 10.08 9.35 13.36
C ALA A 278 9.09 10.48 13.01
N ALA A 279 8.42 11.09 13.99
CA ALA A 279 7.47 12.17 13.78
C ALA A 279 8.18 13.47 13.35
N LEU A 280 9.33 13.80 13.95
CA LEU A 280 10.17 14.92 13.54
C LEU A 280 10.73 14.71 12.13
N THR A 281 11.25 13.51 11.84
CA THR A 281 11.76 13.15 10.51
C THR A 281 10.65 13.16 9.46
N ALA A 282 9.48 12.59 9.77
CA ALA A 282 8.32 12.58 8.87
C ALA A 282 7.78 13.99 8.61
N THR A 283 7.82 14.87 9.61
CA THR A 283 7.42 16.28 9.49
C THR A 283 8.36 17.05 8.58
N SER A 284 9.68 16.90 8.75
CA SER A 284 10.68 17.54 7.88
C SER A 284 10.63 17.01 6.44
N GLU A 285 10.46 15.69 6.25
CA GLU A 285 10.27 15.09 4.92
C GLU A 285 9.00 15.60 4.24
N ARG A 286 7.88 15.68 4.97
CA ARG A 286 6.61 16.21 4.45
C ARG A 286 6.75 17.68 4.06
N ALA A 287 7.40 18.50 4.88
CA ALA A 287 7.67 19.90 4.59
C ALA A 287 8.51 20.06 3.32
N ARG A 288 9.57 19.25 3.18
CA ARG A 288 10.41 19.22 1.97
C ARG A 288 9.64 18.80 0.73
N ARG A 289 8.76 17.80 0.81
CA ARG A 289 7.88 17.40 -0.31
C ARG A 289 6.94 18.53 -0.69
N LEU A 290 6.33 19.22 0.27
CA LEU A 290 5.44 20.36 0.00
C LEU A 290 6.19 21.56 -0.60
N GLN A 291 7.41 21.84 -0.16
CA GLN A 291 8.27 22.86 -0.76
C GLN A 291 8.67 22.49 -2.19
N ALA A 292 9.01 21.23 -2.45
CA ALA A 292 9.30 20.73 -3.80
C ALA A 292 8.09 20.84 -4.74
N LEU A 293 6.88 20.64 -4.21
CA LEU A 293 5.62 20.80 -4.96
C LEU A 293 5.24 22.28 -5.18
N ARG A 294 5.55 23.17 -4.22
CA ARG A 294 5.26 24.61 -4.33
C ARG A 294 6.26 25.36 -5.21
N GLY A 295 7.51 24.92 -5.24
CA GLY A 295 8.54 25.46 -6.13
C GLY A 295 8.40 25.04 -7.60
N ARG A 296 7.39 24.24 -7.95
CA ARG A 296 7.19 23.71 -9.30
C ARG A 296 5.74 23.81 -9.75
N GLY A 297 5.47 24.69 -10.70
CA GLY A 297 4.24 24.66 -11.49
C GLY A 297 4.22 23.46 -12.45
N ALA A 298 3.88 22.27 -11.94
CA ALA A 298 3.36 21.09 -12.65
C ALA A 298 3.40 19.86 -11.71
N PRO A 299 2.36 19.00 -11.68
CA PRO A 299 2.36 17.78 -10.86
C PRO A 299 3.36 16.77 -11.44
N GLY A 300 4.33 16.32 -10.64
CA GLY A 300 5.23 15.23 -11.05
C GLY A 300 6.58 15.12 -10.34
N THR A 301 6.90 16.01 -9.41
CA THR A 301 8.29 16.22 -8.96
C THR A 301 8.49 16.00 -7.46
N ALA A 302 8.29 14.76 -7.01
CA ALA A 302 8.90 14.35 -5.74
C ALA A 302 10.39 14.11 -5.98
N THR A 303 11.28 14.99 -5.52
CA THR A 303 12.70 14.65 -5.41
C THR A 303 12.86 13.38 -4.56
N PRO A 304 13.82 12.47 -4.86
CA PRO A 304 14.10 11.38 -3.95
C PRO A 304 14.40 11.96 -2.56
N SER A 305 13.76 11.38 -1.54
CA SER A 305 14.05 11.72 -0.16
C SER A 305 15.55 11.58 0.05
N ALA A 306 16.25 12.67 0.40
CA ALA A 306 17.62 12.60 0.86
C ALA A 306 17.69 12.04 2.30
N SER A 307 16.95 10.96 2.57
CA SER A 307 17.06 10.17 3.79
C SER A 307 18.04 9.00 3.64
N VAL A 308 18.71 8.85 2.49
CA VAL A 308 19.96 8.10 2.45
C VAL A 308 21.04 9.01 3.06
N ARG A 309 21.12 9.00 4.40
CA ARG A 309 22.31 9.51 5.09
C ARG A 309 23.51 8.73 4.54
N PRO A 310 24.58 9.39 4.06
CA PRO A 310 25.83 8.71 3.79
C PRO A 310 26.38 8.21 5.13
N GLY A 311 26.19 6.92 5.45
CA GLY A 311 26.75 6.31 6.66
C GLY A 311 25.85 5.36 7.44
N ALA A 312 24.52 5.37 7.24
CA ALA A 312 23.71 4.25 7.75
C ALA A 312 24.05 3.04 6.91
N ALA A 313 24.60 1.99 7.54
CA ALA A 313 25.11 0.78 6.91
C ALA A 313 24.08 0.20 5.92
N ALA A 314 24.13 0.70 4.68
CA ALA A 314 23.55 0.05 3.53
C ALA A 314 24.28 -1.28 3.51
N THR A 315 23.60 -2.33 3.97
CA THR A 315 23.99 -3.71 3.73
C THR A 315 24.59 -3.74 2.34
N ARG A 316 25.90 -4.02 2.25
CA ARG A 316 26.60 -4.23 0.98
C ARG A 316 26.00 -5.47 0.35
N ILE A 317 24.78 -5.35 -0.17
CA ILE A 317 24.25 -6.37 -1.04
C ILE A 317 25.09 -6.22 -2.29
N ARG A 318 26.05 -7.14 -2.47
CA ARG A 318 26.91 -7.19 -3.65
C ARG A 318 25.99 -6.98 -4.86
N GLY A 319 26.25 -5.90 -5.60
CA GLY A 319 25.51 -5.62 -6.83
C GLY A 319 25.73 -6.78 -7.81
N PHE A 320 24.91 -6.85 -8.85
CA PHE A 320 25.27 -7.67 -10.00
C PHE A 320 26.66 -7.20 -10.48
N PRO A 321 27.68 -8.05 -10.54
CA PRO A 321 29.00 -7.63 -11.01
C PRO A 321 28.86 -7.16 -12.46
N LEU A 322 29.26 -5.92 -12.73
CA LEU A 322 29.39 -5.42 -14.11
C LEU A 322 30.77 -5.83 -14.60
N ALA A 323 30.84 -6.46 -15.77
CA ALA A 323 32.12 -6.75 -16.41
C ALA A 323 32.86 -5.43 -16.71
N PRO A 324 34.20 -5.38 -16.55
CA PRO A 324 34.99 -4.17 -16.81
C PRO A 324 34.99 -3.75 -18.29
N THR A 325 34.58 -4.64 -19.19
CA THR A 325 34.42 -4.40 -20.62
C THR A 325 33.03 -4.83 -21.08
N GLY A 326 32.46 -4.12 -22.05
CA GLY A 326 31.14 -4.46 -22.58
C GLY A 326 30.45 -3.32 -23.31
N ARG A 327 29.19 -3.55 -23.71
CA ARG A 327 28.36 -2.56 -24.40
C ARG A 327 27.98 -1.42 -23.44
N PRO A 328 28.17 -0.14 -23.80
CA PRO A 328 27.82 1.01 -22.96
C PRO A 328 26.36 1.04 -22.52
N ALA A 329 25.44 0.58 -23.38
CA ALA A 329 24.02 0.47 -23.05
C ALA A 329 23.78 -0.45 -21.83
N VAL A 330 24.56 -1.52 -21.69
CA VAL A 330 24.46 -2.44 -20.55
C VAL A 330 24.89 -1.75 -19.26
N ALA A 331 25.91 -0.88 -19.31
CA ALA A 331 26.36 -0.12 -18.15
C ALA A 331 25.31 0.89 -17.68
N ILE A 332 24.61 1.55 -18.61
CA ILE A 332 23.51 2.48 -18.30
C ILE A 332 22.32 1.73 -17.71
N VAL A 333 21.92 0.61 -18.33
CA VAL A 333 20.86 -0.26 -17.78
C VAL A 333 21.24 -0.77 -16.39
N TRP A 334 22.50 -1.19 -16.20
CA TRP A 334 23.01 -1.63 -14.91
C TRP A 334 22.96 -0.52 -13.85
N LYS A 335 23.39 0.71 -14.20
CA LYS A 335 23.32 1.91 -13.33
C LYS A 335 21.89 2.08 -12.82
N ASN A 336 20.93 2.09 -13.73
CA ASN A 336 19.53 2.37 -13.43
C ASN A 336 18.84 1.24 -12.70
N VAL A 337 19.04 -0.02 -13.09
CA VAL A 337 18.48 -1.20 -12.39
C VAL A 337 19.06 -1.28 -10.97
N THR A 338 20.35 -0.97 -10.80
CA THR A 338 20.98 -0.92 -9.48
C THR A 338 20.42 0.24 -8.65
N CYS A 339 20.19 1.40 -9.25
CA CYS A 339 19.52 2.54 -8.60
C CYS A 339 18.09 2.18 -8.16
N LEU A 340 17.33 1.54 -9.05
CA LEU A 340 15.95 1.12 -8.81
C LEU A 340 15.84 0.15 -7.62
N ARG A 341 16.78 -0.80 -7.55
CA ARG A 341 16.93 -1.73 -6.44
C ARG A 341 17.34 -1.01 -5.16
N ARG A 342 18.34 -0.13 -5.20
CA ARG A 342 18.83 0.64 -4.03
C ARG A 342 17.76 1.57 -3.45
N THR A 343 16.91 2.12 -4.30
CA THR A 343 15.81 3.02 -3.90
C THR A 343 14.53 2.27 -3.55
N THR A 344 14.51 0.93 -3.62
CA THR A 344 13.34 0.08 -3.33
C THR A 344 12.08 0.44 -4.12
N GLN A 345 12.23 1.02 -5.31
CA GLN A 345 11.10 1.46 -6.13
C GLN A 345 10.22 0.30 -6.62
N PHE A 346 10.73 -0.94 -6.64
CA PHE A 346 9.93 -2.14 -6.89
C PHE A 346 8.72 -2.30 -5.96
N ARG A 347 8.75 -1.74 -4.74
CA ARG A 347 7.61 -1.74 -3.82
C ARG A 347 6.35 -1.12 -4.44
N GLN A 348 6.53 -0.18 -5.37
CA GLN A 348 5.42 0.52 -6.00
C GLN A 348 4.55 -0.41 -6.84
N PHE A 349 5.08 -1.56 -7.28
CA PHE A 349 4.33 -2.57 -8.03
C PHE A 349 3.45 -3.48 -7.18
N VAL A 350 3.70 -3.57 -5.86
CA VAL A 350 2.88 -4.43 -4.99
C VAL A 350 1.44 -3.96 -4.94
N SER A 351 1.21 -2.65 -4.87
CA SER A 351 -0.15 -2.09 -4.84
C SER A 351 -0.97 -2.39 -6.10
N PRO A 352 -0.49 -2.16 -7.33
CA PRO A 352 -1.24 -2.52 -8.53
C PRO A 352 -1.41 -4.04 -8.70
N VAL A 353 -0.44 -4.86 -8.29
CA VAL A 353 -0.59 -6.34 -8.30
C VAL A 353 -1.70 -6.78 -7.33
N VAL A 354 -1.69 -6.28 -6.10
CA VAL A 354 -2.74 -6.58 -5.10
C VAL A 354 -4.10 -6.07 -5.59
N LEU A 355 -4.15 -4.86 -6.14
CA LEU A 355 -5.39 -4.31 -6.71
C LEU A 355 -5.92 -5.17 -7.85
N ALA A 356 -5.07 -5.58 -8.78
CA ALA A 356 -5.42 -6.45 -9.88
C ALA A 356 -5.94 -7.81 -9.41
N ALA A 357 -5.29 -8.42 -8.41
CA ALA A 357 -5.73 -9.67 -7.81
C ALA A 357 -7.11 -9.52 -7.14
N VAL A 358 -7.33 -8.45 -6.37
CA VAL A 358 -8.62 -8.16 -5.72
C VAL A 358 -9.71 -7.88 -6.74
N VAL A 359 -9.46 -7.05 -7.75
CA VAL A 359 -10.47 -6.74 -8.77
C VAL A 359 -10.77 -7.96 -9.63
N GLY A 360 -9.76 -8.74 -10.02
CA GLY A 360 -9.93 -9.96 -10.80
C GLY A 360 -10.75 -11.01 -10.06
N THR A 361 -10.46 -11.24 -8.77
CA THR A 361 -11.24 -12.18 -7.94
C THR A 361 -12.69 -11.73 -7.74
N VAL A 362 -12.93 -10.43 -7.51
CA VAL A 362 -14.29 -9.88 -7.36
C VAL A 362 -15.08 -9.87 -8.68
N ALA A 363 -14.40 -9.69 -9.81
CA ALA A 363 -15.04 -9.66 -11.12
C ALA A 363 -15.21 -11.05 -11.75
N GLY A 364 -14.43 -12.06 -11.35
CA GLY A 364 -14.47 -13.40 -11.93
C GLY A 364 -15.86 -14.04 -11.96
N PRO A 365 -16.61 -14.05 -10.84
CA PRO A 365 -17.98 -14.55 -10.84
C PRO A 365 -18.90 -13.82 -11.85
N LYS A 366 -18.65 -12.53 -12.13
CA LYS A 366 -19.43 -11.72 -13.08
C LYS A 366 -19.10 -12.01 -14.55
N LEU A 367 -17.92 -12.58 -14.82
CA LEU A 367 -17.38 -12.80 -16.15
C LEU A 367 -17.40 -14.27 -16.59
N GLY A 368 -18.09 -15.14 -15.84
CA GLY A 368 -18.23 -16.56 -16.18
C GLY A 368 -17.22 -17.49 -15.50
N GLY A 369 -16.48 -17.02 -14.48
CA GLY A 369 -15.66 -17.86 -13.61
C GLY A 369 -14.30 -17.27 -13.24
N VAL A 370 -13.56 -18.02 -12.43
CA VAL A 370 -12.23 -17.61 -11.90
C VAL A 370 -11.25 -17.30 -13.03
N ALA A 371 -11.26 -18.06 -14.13
CA ALA A 371 -10.39 -17.82 -15.28
C ALA A 371 -10.61 -16.45 -15.93
N ALA A 372 -11.88 -16.04 -16.11
CA ALA A 372 -12.21 -14.72 -16.65
C ALA A 372 -11.88 -13.59 -15.67
N GLY A 373 -12.00 -13.85 -14.37
CA GLY A 373 -11.55 -12.94 -13.31
C GLY A 373 -10.04 -12.72 -13.31
N LEU A 374 -9.27 -13.80 -13.39
CA LEU A 374 -7.81 -13.73 -13.51
C LEU A 374 -7.40 -13.01 -14.80
N ALA A 375 -8.06 -13.27 -15.93
CA ALA A 375 -7.81 -12.57 -17.18
C ALA A 375 -8.07 -11.06 -17.05
N LEU A 376 -9.16 -10.65 -16.39
CA LEU A 376 -9.41 -9.23 -16.11
C LEU A 376 -8.36 -8.64 -15.16
N GLY A 377 -8.00 -9.36 -14.11
CA GLY A 377 -6.95 -8.95 -13.17
C GLY A 377 -5.62 -8.72 -13.89
N ALA A 378 -5.19 -9.68 -14.71
CA ALA A 378 -3.99 -9.59 -15.54
C ALA A 378 -4.09 -8.43 -16.53
N LEU A 379 -5.24 -8.22 -17.18
CA LEU A 379 -5.47 -7.08 -18.08
C LEU A 379 -5.36 -5.74 -17.36
N ILE A 380 -5.97 -5.62 -16.17
CA ILE A 380 -5.91 -4.41 -15.33
C ILE A 380 -4.47 -4.16 -14.89
N LEU A 381 -3.75 -5.22 -14.50
CA LEU A 381 -2.35 -5.11 -14.12
C LEU A 381 -1.50 -4.67 -15.31
N ALA A 382 -1.67 -5.29 -16.48
CA ALA A 382 -0.96 -4.94 -17.70
C ALA A 382 -1.22 -3.48 -18.09
N ALA A 383 -2.49 -3.05 -18.07
CA ALA A 383 -2.87 -1.67 -18.34
C ALA A 383 -2.30 -0.69 -17.31
N ALA A 384 -2.35 -1.04 -16.02
CA ALA A 384 -1.79 -0.23 -14.94
C ALA A 384 -0.26 -0.12 -15.06
N LEU A 385 0.44 -1.21 -15.38
CA LEU A 385 1.89 -1.20 -15.59
C LEU A 385 2.28 -0.46 -16.88
N LEU A 386 1.46 -0.50 -17.92
CA LEU A 386 1.70 0.26 -19.14
C LEU A 386 1.55 1.77 -18.91
N LEU A 387 0.49 2.19 -18.21
CA LEU A 387 0.17 3.61 -18.00
C LEU A 387 0.92 4.22 -16.82
N LEU A 388 0.93 3.54 -15.66
CA LEU A 388 1.55 4.02 -14.44
C LEU A 388 2.98 3.53 -14.26
N GLY A 389 3.38 2.41 -14.88
CA GLY A 389 4.72 1.84 -14.71
C GLY A 389 5.85 2.80 -15.05
N PRO A 390 5.81 3.52 -16.19
CA PRO A 390 6.80 4.56 -16.51
C PRO A 390 6.77 5.76 -15.56
N MET A 391 5.63 6.04 -14.90
CA MET A 391 5.55 7.07 -13.87
C MET A 391 6.11 6.60 -12.52
N MET A 392 6.06 5.28 -12.27
CA MET A 392 6.55 4.64 -11.05
C MET A 392 8.06 4.40 -11.10
N LEU A 393 8.55 3.88 -12.23
CA LEU A 393 9.97 3.66 -12.51
C LEU A 393 10.57 4.92 -13.10
N ARG A 394 11.48 5.54 -12.36
CA ARG A 394 12.21 6.69 -12.87
C ARG A 394 13.43 6.24 -13.66
N GLY A 395 13.30 6.27 -14.98
CA GLY A 395 14.42 6.34 -15.92
C GLY A 395 14.23 7.55 -16.82
N ASP A 396 14.13 8.73 -16.20
CA ASP A 396 14.05 9.98 -16.96
C ASP A 396 15.44 10.59 -17.10
N LEU A 397 15.76 11.05 -18.31
CA LEU A 397 17.02 11.73 -18.59
C LEU A 397 17.25 12.97 -17.70
N ARG A 398 16.29 13.44 -16.91
CA ARG A 398 16.41 14.70 -16.14
C ARG A 398 17.57 14.71 -15.15
N GLN A 399 17.86 13.59 -14.48
CA GLN A 399 19.01 13.53 -13.57
C GLN A 399 20.34 13.50 -14.34
N ASP A 400 20.34 12.83 -15.49
CA ASP A 400 21.48 12.77 -16.41
C ASP A 400 21.69 14.13 -17.11
N LEU A 401 20.61 14.89 -17.36
CA LEU A 401 20.66 16.22 -17.95
C LEU A 401 21.31 17.25 -17.03
N LEU A 402 21.32 17.03 -15.71
CA LEU A 402 22.10 17.85 -14.78
C LEU A 402 23.62 17.72 -15.02
N HIS A 403 24.04 16.64 -15.67
CA HIS A 403 25.44 16.32 -15.99
C HIS A 403 25.67 16.27 -17.51
N VAL A 404 24.89 17.03 -18.31
CA VAL A 404 25.02 17.05 -19.78
C VAL A 404 26.44 17.37 -20.23
N ALA A 405 27.14 18.26 -19.54
CA ALA A 405 28.52 18.60 -19.88
C ALA A 405 29.43 17.35 -19.85
N GLU A 406 29.28 16.51 -18.83
CA GLU A 406 30.03 15.25 -18.69
C GLU A 406 29.58 14.23 -19.75
N LEU A 407 28.26 14.09 -19.98
CA LEU A 407 27.73 13.15 -20.99
C LEU A 407 28.19 13.47 -22.40
N LYS A 408 28.38 14.76 -22.73
CA LYS A 408 28.89 15.19 -24.04
C LYS A 408 30.35 14.83 -24.27
N THR A 409 31.12 14.58 -23.21
CA THR A 409 32.53 14.15 -23.32
C THR A 409 32.67 12.65 -23.61
N LEU A 410 31.59 11.88 -23.41
CA LEU A 410 31.61 10.44 -23.64
C LEU A 410 31.53 10.12 -25.14
N PRO A 411 32.28 9.11 -25.64
CA PRO A 411 32.31 8.74 -27.05
C PRO A 411 31.08 7.91 -27.47
N PHE A 412 29.88 8.35 -27.09
CA PHE A 412 28.62 7.64 -27.35
C PHE A 412 27.64 8.50 -28.15
N ARG A 413 26.90 7.84 -29.05
CA ARG A 413 25.78 8.50 -29.75
C ARG A 413 24.66 8.77 -28.75
N GLY A 414 24.06 9.96 -28.82
CA GLY A 414 22.93 10.32 -27.95
C GLY A 414 21.75 9.34 -28.03
N SER A 415 21.50 8.74 -29.20
CA SER A 415 20.49 7.69 -29.38
C SER A 415 20.75 6.44 -28.54
N THR A 416 22.02 6.09 -28.29
CA THR A 416 22.38 4.94 -27.44
C THR A 416 22.06 5.22 -25.97
N ILE A 417 22.27 6.46 -25.52
CA ILE A 417 21.93 6.88 -24.16
C ILE A 417 20.41 6.83 -23.98
N VAL A 418 19.66 7.43 -24.91
CA VAL A 418 18.19 7.43 -24.87
C VAL A 418 17.61 6.02 -24.91
N ALA A 419 18.08 5.15 -25.81
CA ALA A 419 17.61 3.77 -25.90
C ALA A 419 17.92 2.98 -24.62
N ALA A 420 19.10 3.15 -24.03
CA ALA A 420 19.47 2.48 -22.80
C ALA A 420 18.65 2.96 -21.60
N GLU A 421 18.32 4.26 -21.52
CA GLU A 421 17.42 4.81 -20.49
C GLU A 421 15.99 4.22 -20.63
N VAL A 422 15.45 4.13 -21.85
CA VAL A 422 14.15 3.49 -22.09
C VAL A 422 14.17 2.00 -21.72
N LEU A 423 15.23 1.27 -22.08
CA LEU A 423 15.41 -0.14 -21.72
C LEU A 423 15.50 -0.35 -20.20
N SER A 424 16.09 0.61 -19.48
CA SER A 424 16.24 0.57 -18.03
C SER A 424 14.90 0.52 -17.28
N VAL A 425 13.85 1.10 -17.88
CA VAL A 425 12.49 1.10 -17.35
C VAL A 425 11.68 -0.07 -17.91
N SER A 426 11.83 -0.34 -19.20
CA SER A 426 11.05 -1.34 -19.93
C SER A 426 11.38 -2.77 -19.50
N ILE A 427 12.65 -3.10 -19.25
CA ILE A 427 13.07 -4.46 -18.86
C ILE A 427 12.46 -4.86 -17.50
N PRO A 428 12.59 -4.06 -16.41
CA PRO A 428 11.93 -4.39 -15.15
C PRO A 428 10.41 -4.51 -15.26
N LEU A 429 9.76 -3.65 -16.06
CA LEU A 429 8.31 -3.73 -16.29
C LEU A 429 7.92 -5.03 -17.00
N ALA A 430 8.64 -5.40 -18.06
CA ALA A 430 8.40 -6.63 -18.79
C ALA A 430 8.61 -7.87 -17.90
N VAL A 431 9.64 -7.86 -17.04
CA VAL A 431 9.85 -8.94 -16.06
C VAL A 431 8.69 -9.03 -15.06
N VAL A 432 8.21 -7.90 -14.53
CA VAL A 432 7.06 -7.90 -13.62
C VAL A 432 5.79 -8.37 -14.34
N GLN A 433 5.58 -7.97 -15.59
CA GLN A 433 4.45 -8.42 -16.41
C GLN A 433 4.52 -9.91 -16.75
N ALA A 434 5.72 -10.47 -16.95
CA ALA A 434 5.90 -11.89 -17.25
C ALA A 434 5.76 -12.79 -16.00
N LEU A 435 6.03 -12.24 -14.81
CA LEU A 435 5.92 -12.96 -13.54
C LEU A 435 4.52 -12.90 -12.92
N ALA A 436 3.67 -11.99 -13.38
CA ALA A 436 2.31 -11.79 -12.89
C ALA A 436 1.28 -12.41 -13.83
#